data_AF-A0A4S4EXJ7-F1
#
_entry.id   AF-A0A4S4EXJ7-F1
#
_cell.length_a   1.000
_cell.length_b   1.000
_cell.length_c   1.000
_cell.angle_alpha   90.00
_cell.angle_beta   90.00
_cell.angle_gamma   90.00
#
_symmetry.space_group_name_H-M   'P 1'
#
loop_
_entity.id
_entity.type
_entity.pdbx_description
1 polymer ?
#
loop_
_entity_poly.entity_id
_entity_poly.type
_entity_poly.pdbx_seq_one_letter_code
_entity_poly.pdbx_strand_id
1 'polypeptide(L)'
;MAEKLSAVAKILTPSPIQQLSLLAQRCNAVNLAEGFPDFPAPPHIKNAAISAIVSDFNQYRHVQGICDHVAKIMKHMHGLDFNPLTDIAICCGQSEAFAATMFATIDKGDEVILFDPSFETYEACISMAGGIPCANSMIRDLNITINSEDFFTGWRIGWAVAPACIASAIRNIHTKLTDSAPAPFQEAALTALRSPLEYFESLRRDYESRRNYTIKLLAGVGFQVQFKPQADAYSKEKLDELGETHCSLTTHVKLKQVFVTLDDP
;
A
#
# COMPACT_ATOMS: atom_id res chain seq x y z
N MET A 1 -23.32 -10.68 -25.07
CA MET A 1 -23.07 -10.68 -23.61
C MET A 1 -22.09 -9.58 -23.21
N ALA A 2 -20.95 -9.43 -23.91
CA ALA A 2 -19.98 -8.35 -23.70
C ALA A 2 -20.57 -6.93 -23.84
N GLU A 3 -21.58 -6.72 -24.68
CA GLU A 3 -22.25 -5.42 -24.84
C GLU A 3 -22.88 -4.89 -23.56
N LYS A 4 -23.31 -5.79 -22.65
CA LYS A 4 -23.93 -5.44 -21.36
C LYS A 4 -22.93 -5.01 -20.28
N LEU A 5 -21.62 -5.13 -20.52
CA LEU A 5 -20.59 -4.69 -19.56
C LEU A 5 -20.56 -3.16 -19.50
N SER A 6 -20.27 -2.62 -18.31
CA SER A 6 -20.02 -1.18 -18.14
C SER A 6 -18.83 -0.74 -18.99
N ALA A 7 -18.77 0.54 -19.35
CA ALA A 7 -17.65 1.09 -20.12
C ALA A 7 -16.30 0.84 -19.41
N VAL A 8 -16.27 1.06 -18.09
CA VAL A 8 -15.09 0.84 -17.25
C VAL A 8 -14.63 -0.63 -17.28
N ALA A 9 -15.55 -1.59 -17.12
CA ALA A 9 -15.21 -3.01 -17.14
C ALA A 9 -14.65 -3.49 -18.49
N LYS A 10 -14.96 -2.80 -19.60
CA LYS A 10 -14.42 -3.10 -20.93
C LYS A 10 -12.98 -2.61 -21.13
N ILE A 11 -12.53 -1.64 -20.34
CA ILE A 11 -11.20 -1.03 -20.45
C ILE A 11 -10.18 -1.77 -19.55
N LEU A 12 -10.64 -2.32 -18.42
CA LEU A 12 -9.76 -3.05 -17.51
C LEU A 12 -9.25 -4.35 -18.15
N THR A 13 -7.94 -4.45 -18.28
CA THR A 13 -7.26 -5.64 -18.82
C THR A 13 -6.70 -6.52 -17.70
N PRO A 14 -6.46 -7.82 -17.96
CA PRO A 14 -5.81 -8.69 -16.98
C PRO A 14 -4.40 -8.22 -16.65
N SER A 15 -4.00 -8.34 -15.37
CA SER A 15 -2.68 -7.91 -14.88
C SER A 15 -1.53 -8.61 -15.64
N PRO A 16 -0.61 -7.85 -16.26
CA PRO A 16 0.62 -8.40 -16.85
C PRO A 16 1.46 -9.19 -15.84
N ILE A 17 1.47 -8.78 -14.56
CA ILE A 17 2.19 -9.48 -13.48
C ILE A 17 1.63 -10.88 -13.29
N GLN A 18 0.29 -11.03 -13.27
CA GLN A 18 -0.36 -12.33 -13.16
C GLN A 18 -0.10 -13.21 -14.39
N GLN A 19 -0.13 -12.62 -15.59
CA GLN A 19 0.18 -13.35 -16.83
C GLN A 19 1.62 -13.86 -16.82
N LEU A 20 2.59 -13.03 -16.43
CA LEU A 20 3.99 -13.40 -16.34
C LEU A 20 4.23 -14.47 -15.27
N SER A 21 3.53 -14.38 -14.13
CA SER A 21 3.61 -15.39 -13.07
C SER A 21 3.08 -16.75 -13.51
N LEU A 22 1.94 -16.77 -14.20
CA LEU A 22 1.40 -18.00 -14.79
C LEU A 22 2.36 -18.59 -15.84
N LEU A 23 3.00 -17.74 -16.65
CA LEU A 23 3.99 -18.17 -17.62
C LEU A 23 5.22 -18.78 -16.93
N ALA A 24 5.73 -18.12 -15.89
CA ALA A 24 6.86 -18.62 -15.11
C ALA A 24 6.56 -20.01 -14.53
N GLN A 25 5.36 -20.21 -13.97
CA GLN A 25 4.92 -21.52 -13.47
C GLN A 25 4.88 -22.57 -14.59
N ARG A 26 4.29 -22.24 -15.75
CA ARG A 26 4.18 -23.17 -16.89
C ARG A 26 5.55 -23.57 -17.47
N CYS A 27 6.52 -22.65 -17.40
CA CYS A 27 7.87 -22.87 -17.90
C CYS A 27 8.84 -23.39 -16.84
N ASN A 28 8.39 -23.61 -15.61
CA ASN A 28 9.25 -23.96 -14.46
C ASN A 28 10.42 -22.97 -14.30
N ALA A 29 10.15 -21.68 -14.52
CA ALA A 29 11.11 -20.59 -14.37
C ALA A 29 11.05 -20.02 -12.96
N VAL A 30 12.17 -19.43 -12.51
CA VAL A 30 12.18 -18.63 -11.28
C VAL A 30 11.35 -17.37 -11.51
N ASN A 31 10.31 -17.17 -10.71
CA ASN A 31 9.44 -16.01 -10.82
C ASN A 31 10.02 -14.82 -10.05
N LEU A 32 10.51 -13.81 -10.77
CA LEU A 32 10.98 -12.53 -10.21
C LEU A 32 10.01 -11.38 -10.46
N ALA A 33 8.81 -11.67 -11.00
CA ALA A 33 7.80 -10.66 -11.32
C ALA A 33 6.89 -10.33 -10.13
N GLU A 34 6.76 -11.25 -9.17
CA GLU A 34 5.86 -11.09 -8.03
C GLU A 34 6.44 -10.17 -6.96
N GLY A 35 5.64 -9.18 -6.56
CA GLY A 35 6.01 -8.18 -5.56
C GLY A 35 5.72 -8.58 -4.11
N PHE A 36 5.60 -9.89 -3.79
CA PHE A 36 5.35 -10.36 -2.43
C PHE A 36 6.53 -11.17 -1.87
N PRO A 37 6.68 -11.25 -0.54
CA PRO A 37 7.78 -12.00 0.08
C PRO A 37 7.69 -13.52 -0.17
N ASP A 38 8.84 -14.18 -0.32
CA ASP A 38 8.97 -15.64 -0.49
C ASP A 38 9.21 -16.39 0.84
N PHE A 39 9.14 -15.67 1.98
CA PHE A 39 9.37 -16.21 3.31
C PHE A 39 8.07 -16.26 4.13
N PRO A 40 7.95 -17.21 5.08
CA PRO A 40 6.74 -17.34 5.87
C PRO A 40 6.58 -16.18 6.86
N ALA A 41 5.32 -15.92 7.21
CA ALA A 41 5.00 -15.03 8.31
C ALA A 41 5.63 -15.49 9.64
N PRO A 42 6.12 -14.56 10.49
CA PRO A 42 6.65 -14.89 11.81
C PRO A 42 5.64 -15.67 12.67
N PRO A 43 6.09 -16.67 13.45
CA PRO A 43 5.20 -17.51 14.25
C PRO A 43 4.30 -16.73 15.22
N HIS A 44 4.82 -15.70 15.90
CA HIS A 44 4.03 -14.91 16.87
C HIS A 44 2.87 -14.16 16.20
N ILE A 45 3.06 -13.69 14.97
CA ILE A 45 2.01 -13.00 14.20
C ILE A 45 0.97 -14.01 13.70
N LYS A 46 1.38 -15.19 13.19
CA LYS A 46 0.45 -16.27 12.84
C LYS A 46 -0.37 -16.74 14.05
N ASN A 47 0.27 -16.88 15.20
CA ASN A 47 -0.37 -17.32 16.42
C ASN A 47 -1.41 -16.29 16.92
N ALA A 48 -1.21 -15.00 16.68
CA ALA A 48 -2.22 -13.98 16.98
C ALA A 48 -3.50 -14.18 16.15
N ALA A 49 -3.37 -14.43 14.84
CA ALA A 49 -4.52 -14.76 13.99
C ALA A 49 -5.21 -16.07 14.44
N ILE A 50 -4.43 -17.12 14.72
CA ILE A 50 -4.96 -18.41 15.20
C ILE A 50 -5.69 -18.22 16.53
N SER A 51 -5.10 -17.49 17.48
CA SER A 51 -5.71 -17.21 18.78
C SER A 51 -7.02 -16.45 18.63
N ALA A 52 -7.09 -15.48 17.71
CA ALA A 52 -8.32 -14.75 17.42
C ALA A 52 -9.41 -15.69 16.89
N ILE A 53 -9.08 -16.56 15.93
CA ILE A 53 -10.01 -17.56 15.38
C ILE A 53 -10.51 -18.52 16.47
N VAL A 54 -9.60 -19.07 17.27
CA VAL A 54 -9.92 -20.01 18.36
C VAL A 54 -10.75 -19.34 19.46
N SER A 55 -10.62 -18.02 19.65
CA SER A 55 -11.39 -17.24 20.62
C SER A 55 -12.73 -16.75 20.07
N ASP A 56 -13.18 -17.30 18.94
CA ASP A 56 -14.42 -16.93 18.24
C ASP A 56 -14.51 -15.45 17.84
N PHE A 57 -13.37 -14.84 17.48
CA PHE A 57 -13.33 -13.47 16.95
C PHE A 57 -13.75 -13.44 15.46
N ASN A 58 -15.00 -13.85 15.22
CA ASN A 58 -15.58 -14.06 13.89
C ASN A 58 -16.54 -12.94 13.45
N GLN A 59 -16.83 -11.98 14.34
CA GLN A 59 -17.78 -10.88 14.11
C GLN A 59 -17.06 -9.56 13.84
N TYR A 60 -17.81 -8.57 13.37
CA TYR A 60 -17.33 -7.20 13.20
C TYR A 60 -16.67 -6.66 14.48
N ARG A 61 -15.55 -5.95 14.31
CA ARG A 61 -14.72 -5.47 15.43
C ARG A 61 -14.27 -4.03 15.24
N HIS A 62 -14.04 -3.36 16.36
CA HIS A 62 -13.46 -2.03 16.41
C HIS A 62 -11.99 -2.05 16.00
N VAL A 63 -11.63 -1.09 15.14
CA VAL A 63 -10.28 -0.93 14.58
C VAL A 63 -9.34 -0.09 15.46
N GLN A 64 -9.83 0.41 16.60
CA GLN A 64 -9.17 1.49 17.36
C GLN A 64 -7.74 1.14 17.79
N GLY A 65 -7.48 -0.10 18.21
CA GLY A 65 -6.16 -0.53 18.64
C GLY A 65 -5.09 -0.40 17.53
N ILE A 66 -5.48 -0.65 16.27
CA ILE A 66 -4.63 -0.46 15.10
C ILE A 66 -4.44 1.04 14.85
N CYS A 67 -5.53 1.82 14.82
CA CYS A 67 -5.47 3.27 14.60
C CYS A 67 -4.52 3.96 15.60
N ASP A 68 -4.60 3.60 16.89
CA ASP A 68 -3.74 4.14 17.93
C ASP A 68 -2.24 3.85 17.67
N HIS A 69 -1.93 2.67 17.14
CA HIS A 69 -0.54 2.29 16.83
C HIS A 69 -0.05 2.97 15.55
N VAL A 70 -0.91 3.03 14.52
CA VAL A 70 -0.59 3.75 13.28
C VAL A 70 -0.30 5.23 13.57
N ALA A 71 -1.13 5.91 14.39
CA ALA A 71 -0.88 7.30 14.77
C ALA A 71 0.47 7.47 15.50
N LYS A 72 0.80 6.56 16.43
CA LYS A 72 2.11 6.59 17.12
C LYS A 72 3.28 6.41 16.16
N ILE A 73 3.16 5.47 15.22
CA ILE A 73 4.17 5.20 14.20
C ILE A 73 4.33 6.42 13.29
N MET A 74 3.23 7.04 12.84
CA MET A 74 3.28 8.25 12.02
C MET A 74 3.98 9.41 12.73
N LYS A 75 3.68 9.61 14.01
CA LYS A 75 4.33 10.64 14.82
C LYS A 75 5.80 10.36 15.02
N HIS A 76 6.16 9.12 15.35
CA HIS A 76 7.53 8.76 15.67
C HIS A 76 8.44 8.72 14.43
N MET A 77 7.96 8.18 13.32
CA MET A 77 8.75 7.94 12.12
C MET A 77 8.69 9.11 11.13
N HIS A 78 7.57 9.82 11.07
CA HIS A 78 7.34 10.87 10.07
C HIS A 78 7.12 12.25 10.68
N GLY A 79 7.07 12.37 12.01
CA GLY A 79 6.78 13.64 12.68
C GLY A 79 5.34 14.13 12.48
N LEU A 80 4.45 13.28 11.94
CA LEU A 80 3.07 13.65 11.62
C LEU A 80 2.13 13.26 12.76
N ASP A 81 1.48 14.25 13.36
CA ASP A 81 0.56 14.06 14.49
C ASP A 81 -0.89 13.95 14.00
N PHE A 82 -1.36 12.71 13.85
CA PHE A 82 -2.72 12.41 13.41
C PHE A 82 -3.60 11.97 14.58
N ASN A 83 -4.87 12.34 14.55
CA ASN A 83 -5.85 11.89 15.54
C ASN A 83 -6.33 10.46 15.20
N PRO A 84 -6.04 9.46 16.05
CA PRO A 84 -6.39 8.07 15.77
C PRO A 84 -7.90 7.80 15.75
N LEU A 85 -8.73 8.72 16.24
CA LEU A 85 -10.19 8.60 16.23
C LEU A 85 -10.81 9.07 14.90
N THR A 86 -10.16 10.01 14.20
CA THR A 86 -10.78 10.72 13.07
C THR A 86 -10.03 10.57 11.77
N ASP A 87 -8.70 10.45 11.82
CA ASP A 87 -7.82 10.68 10.66
C ASP A 87 -7.37 9.38 9.99
N ILE A 88 -7.76 8.23 10.55
CA ILE A 88 -7.33 6.90 10.08
C ILE A 88 -8.54 6.07 9.64
N ALA A 89 -8.40 5.37 8.52
CA ALA A 89 -9.37 4.42 8.00
C ALA A 89 -8.68 3.07 7.75
N ILE A 90 -9.10 2.01 8.44
CA ILE A 90 -8.64 0.65 8.17
C ILE A 90 -9.48 0.04 7.04
N CYS A 91 -8.83 -0.58 6.06
CA CYS A 91 -9.43 -1.16 4.86
C CYS A 91 -8.89 -2.58 4.59
N CYS A 92 -9.49 -3.30 3.62
CA CYS A 92 -9.03 -4.60 3.14
C CYS A 92 -7.78 -4.50 2.24
N GLY A 93 -6.67 -4.08 2.85
CA GLY A 93 -5.38 -3.88 2.19
C GLY A 93 -5.23 -2.52 1.51
N GLN A 94 -4.01 -2.22 1.05
CA GLN A 94 -3.67 -0.95 0.41
C GLN A 94 -4.51 -0.67 -0.84
N SER A 95 -4.83 -1.72 -1.61
CA SER A 95 -5.59 -1.59 -2.86
C SER A 95 -7.00 -1.02 -2.62
N GLU A 96 -7.71 -1.50 -1.60
CA GLU A 96 -9.02 -0.94 -1.27
C GLU A 96 -8.87 0.46 -0.68
N ALA A 97 -7.90 0.68 0.21
CA ALA A 97 -7.66 2.00 0.78
C ALA A 97 -7.40 3.05 -0.33
N PHE A 98 -6.66 2.70 -1.37
CA PHE A 98 -6.45 3.53 -2.55
C PHE A 98 -7.74 3.74 -3.35
N ALA A 99 -8.47 2.67 -3.67
CA ALA A 99 -9.73 2.80 -4.40
C ALA A 99 -10.74 3.67 -3.66
N ALA A 100 -10.91 3.45 -2.35
CA ALA A 100 -11.80 4.23 -1.50
C ALA A 100 -11.35 5.70 -1.39
N THR A 101 -10.04 5.95 -1.42
CA THR A 101 -9.52 7.33 -1.50
C THR A 101 -9.92 7.99 -2.81
N MET A 102 -9.71 7.33 -3.96
CA MET A 102 -10.10 7.89 -5.26
C MET A 102 -11.60 8.19 -5.30
N PHE A 103 -12.44 7.23 -4.90
CA PHE A 103 -13.89 7.46 -4.80
C PHE A 103 -14.30 8.56 -3.81
N ALA A 104 -13.47 8.88 -2.82
CA ALA A 104 -13.74 9.92 -1.84
C ALA A 104 -13.32 11.31 -2.31
N THR A 105 -12.34 11.39 -3.22
CA THR A 105 -11.64 12.65 -3.50
C THR A 105 -11.72 13.10 -4.93
N ILE A 106 -12.16 12.27 -5.88
CA ILE A 106 -12.24 12.67 -7.31
C ILE A 106 -13.64 12.50 -7.86
N ASP A 107 -14.04 13.44 -8.70
CA ASP A 107 -15.25 13.42 -9.51
C ASP A 107 -14.95 13.04 -10.97
N LYS A 108 -16.01 12.84 -11.73
CA LYS A 108 -15.91 12.50 -13.15
C LYS A 108 -15.28 13.65 -13.94
N GLY A 109 -14.17 13.35 -14.60
CA GLY A 109 -13.42 14.30 -15.43
C GLY A 109 -12.20 14.90 -14.73
N ASP A 110 -12.05 14.69 -13.42
CA ASP A 110 -10.87 15.18 -12.68
C ASP A 110 -9.60 14.54 -13.19
N GLU A 111 -8.56 15.33 -13.37
CA GLU A 111 -7.24 14.86 -13.77
C GLU A 111 -6.42 14.43 -12.53
N VAL A 112 -5.82 13.25 -12.59
CA VAL A 112 -5.01 12.70 -11.49
C VAL A 112 -3.60 12.40 -11.99
N ILE A 113 -2.62 13.05 -11.36
CA ILE A 113 -1.21 12.90 -11.72
C ILE A 113 -0.68 11.55 -11.25
N LEU A 114 -0.03 10.81 -12.16
CA LEU A 114 0.73 9.61 -11.84
C LEU A 114 2.20 9.76 -12.26
N PHE A 115 3.10 9.41 -11.34
CA PHE A 115 4.53 9.33 -11.63
C PHE A 115 4.86 7.97 -12.25
N ASP A 116 5.46 7.99 -13.43
CA ASP A 116 5.95 6.80 -14.12
C ASP A 116 7.38 6.44 -13.63
N PRO A 117 7.67 5.17 -13.26
CA PRO A 117 6.78 4.01 -13.22
C PRO A 117 5.78 4.03 -12.06
N SER A 118 4.50 3.84 -12.39
CA SER A 118 3.40 3.78 -11.42
C SER A 118 2.96 2.34 -11.12
N PHE A 119 2.23 2.15 -10.02
CA PHE A 119 1.65 0.84 -9.72
C PHE A 119 0.40 0.62 -10.58
N GLU A 120 0.32 -0.53 -11.26
CA GLU A 120 -0.71 -0.82 -12.27
C GLU A 120 -2.16 -0.60 -11.81
N THR A 121 -2.43 -0.71 -10.51
CA THR A 121 -3.78 -0.54 -9.96
C THR A 121 -4.25 0.92 -9.95
N TYR A 122 -3.34 1.91 -10.00
CA TYR A 122 -3.74 3.31 -9.83
C TYR A 122 -4.59 3.83 -10.98
N GLU A 123 -4.12 3.64 -12.22
CA GLU A 123 -4.87 4.05 -13.41
C GLU A 123 -6.27 3.43 -13.43
N ALA A 124 -6.36 2.15 -13.06
CA ALA A 124 -7.62 1.44 -12.96
C ALA A 124 -8.55 2.07 -11.91
N CYS A 125 -8.06 2.36 -10.71
CA CYS A 125 -8.85 2.98 -9.64
C CYS A 125 -9.29 4.40 -9.99
N ILE A 126 -8.42 5.21 -10.58
CA ILE A 126 -8.75 6.56 -11.06
C ILE A 126 -9.84 6.48 -12.13
N SER A 127 -9.66 5.62 -13.13
CA SER A 127 -10.64 5.44 -14.21
C SER A 127 -11.98 4.91 -13.70
N MET A 128 -11.97 4.01 -12.70
CA MET A 128 -13.18 3.51 -12.05
C MET A 128 -13.94 4.62 -11.32
N ALA A 129 -13.24 5.57 -10.71
CA ALA A 129 -13.83 6.74 -10.07
C ALA A 129 -14.24 7.84 -11.08
N GLY A 130 -13.91 7.68 -12.36
CA GLY A 130 -14.28 8.60 -13.44
C GLY A 130 -13.25 9.69 -13.72
N GLY A 131 -12.09 9.64 -13.06
CA GLY A 131 -10.97 10.54 -13.32
C GLY A 131 -10.16 10.15 -14.55
N ILE A 132 -9.27 11.05 -14.95
CA ILE A 132 -8.39 10.96 -16.11
C ILE A 132 -6.95 10.90 -15.59
N PRO A 133 -6.26 9.73 -15.67
CA PRO A 133 -4.85 9.65 -15.31
C PRO A 133 -4.00 10.49 -16.27
N CYS A 134 -3.18 11.38 -15.74
CA CYS A 134 -2.30 12.23 -16.54
C CYS A 134 -0.85 12.17 -16.02
N ALA A 135 0.12 12.30 -16.93
CA ALA A 135 1.55 12.26 -16.58
C ALA A 135 2.14 13.65 -16.25
N ASN A 136 1.47 14.74 -16.67
CA ASN A 136 2.02 16.10 -16.65
C ASN A 136 0.94 17.15 -16.30
N SER A 137 0.74 17.44 -15.02
CA SER A 137 0.06 18.68 -14.58
C SER A 137 0.66 19.21 -13.27
N MET A 138 0.38 20.48 -12.91
CA MET A 138 0.92 21.15 -11.72
C MET A 138 0.11 20.79 -10.46
N ILE A 139 0.80 20.55 -9.34
CA ILE A 139 0.26 20.00 -8.09
C ILE A 139 -0.49 21.06 -7.26
N ARG A 140 -1.61 20.66 -6.64
CA ARG A 140 -2.21 21.30 -5.45
C ARG A 140 -2.01 20.36 -4.25
N ASP A 141 -1.73 20.93 -3.08
CA ASP A 141 -1.30 20.21 -1.88
C ASP A 141 -2.44 19.42 -1.22
N LEU A 142 -2.58 18.13 -1.57
CA LEU A 142 -3.35 17.18 -0.77
C LEU A 142 -2.45 16.03 -0.32
N ASN A 143 -2.18 15.97 0.99
CA ASN A 143 -1.32 14.95 1.59
C ASN A 143 -2.16 13.77 2.11
N ILE A 144 -2.30 12.71 1.31
CA ILE A 144 -2.89 11.44 1.74
C ILE A 144 -1.81 10.38 1.79
N THR A 145 -1.76 9.65 2.90
CA THR A 145 -0.83 8.52 3.10
C THR A 145 -1.61 7.21 3.08
N ILE A 146 -1.24 6.29 2.18
CA ILE A 146 -1.90 4.98 2.07
C ILE A 146 -0.86 3.88 2.23
N ASN A 147 -1.04 3.05 3.25
CA ASN A 147 -0.08 2.02 3.65
C ASN A 147 -0.74 0.65 3.86
N SER A 148 0.07 -0.40 3.85
CA SER A 148 -0.30 -1.75 4.29
C SER A 148 0.84 -2.39 5.08
N GLU A 149 0.50 -3.44 5.83
CA GLU A 149 1.50 -4.41 6.29
C GLU A 149 1.97 -5.24 5.08
N ASP A 150 3.15 -4.91 4.56
CA ASP A 150 3.68 -5.49 3.32
C ASP A 150 4.17 -6.95 3.47
N PHE A 151 4.16 -7.48 4.69
CA PHE A 151 4.64 -8.84 5.01
C PHE A 151 3.57 -9.93 4.84
N PHE A 152 2.29 -9.55 4.86
CA PHE A 152 1.15 -10.47 4.79
C PHE A 152 0.18 -10.04 3.70
N THR A 153 0.67 -9.95 2.46
CA THR A 153 -0.07 -9.46 1.29
C THR A 153 -1.43 -10.15 1.10
N GLY A 154 -1.53 -11.43 1.47
CA GLY A 154 -2.75 -12.23 1.42
C GLY A 154 -3.72 -12.03 2.60
N TRP A 155 -3.33 -11.37 3.69
CA TRP A 155 -4.20 -11.14 4.85
C TRP A 155 -5.07 -9.90 4.72
N ARG A 156 -4.79 -9.08 3.70
CA ARG A 156 -5.65 -7.97 3.26
C ARG A 156 -5.95 -6.98 4.39
N ILE A 157 -4.92 -6.51 5.10
CA ILE A 157 -5.04 -5.41 6.06
C ILE A 157 -4.21 -4.23 5.58
N GLY A 158 -4.82 -3.05 5.52
CA GLY A 158 -4.16 -1.80 5.16
C GLY A 158 -4.94 -0.61 5.69
N TRP A 159 -4.43 0.60 5.49
CA TRP A 159 -5.04 1.81 6.00
C TRP A 159 -4.73 3.04 5.15
N ALA A 160 -5.61 4.02 5.24
CA ALA A 160 -5.40 5.39 4.78
C ALA A 160 -5.31 6.32 5.98
N VAL A 161 -4.41 7.30 5.91
CA VAL A 161 -4.30 8.42 6.85
C VAL A 161 -4.51 9.71 6.07
N ALA A 162 -5.50 10.49 6.48
CA ALA A 162 -5.96 11.69 5.79
C ALA A 162 -6.64 12.66 6.78
N PRO A 163 -6.84 13.94 6.41
CA PRO A 163 -7.67 14.85 7.20
C PRO A 163 -9.03 14.24 7.53
N ALA A 164 -9.56 14.56 8.71
CA ALA A 164 -10.77 13.94 9.27
C ALA A 164 -11.96 13.83 8.29
N CYS A 165 -12.20 14.85 7.46
CA CYS A 165 -13.27 14.84 6.46
C CYS A 165 -13.06 13.75 5.39
N ILE A 166 -11.85 13.64 4.85
CA ILE A 166 -11.48 12.65 3.83
C ILE A 166 -11.44 11.25 4.44
N ALA A 167 -10.81 11.10 5.62
CA ALA A 167 -10.77 9.82 6.32
C ALA A 167 -12.19 9.31 6.65
N SER A 168 -13.12 10.22 6.97
CA SER A 168 -14.54 9.88 7.15
C SER A 168 -15.20 9.41 5.86
N ALA A 169 -14.93 10.06 4.73
CA ALA A 169 -15.44 9.63 3.42
C ALA A 169 -14.89 8.25 3.03
N ILE A 170 -13.59 8.02 3.22
CA ILE A 170 -12.94 6.72 2.98
C ILE A 170 -13.59 5.62 3.84
N ARG A 171 -13.81 5.87 5.14
CA ARG A 171 -14.52 4.90 6.00
C ARG A 171 -15.93 4.60 5.48
N ASN A 172 -16.68 5.62 5.08
CA ASN A 172 -18.02 5.43 4.54
C ASN A 172 -18.00 4.57 3.27
N ILE A 173 -17.08 4.82 2.35
CA ILE A 173 -16.92 4.03 1.11
C ILE A 173 -16.47 2.60 1.44
N HIS A 174 -15.49 2.42 2.32
CA HIS A 174 -15.05 1.09 2.80
C HIS A 174 -16.24 0.26 3.29
N THR A 175 -17.13 0.85 4.10
CA THR A 175 -18.32 0.13 4.59
C THR A 175 -19.30 -0.26 3.48
N LYS A 176 -19.24 0.36 2.29
CA LYS A 176 -20.06 -0.02 1.13
C LYS A 176 -19.39 -1.02 0.19
N LEU A 177 -18.05 -1.08 0.22
CA LEU A 177 -17.29 -2.01 -0.60
C LEU A 177 -17.13 -3.36 0.09
N THR A 178 -16.77 -3.37 1.37
CA THR A 178 -16.34 -4.60 2.07
C THR A 178 -16.89 -4.73 3.50
N ASP A 179 -17.71 -3.78 3.96
CA ASP A 179 -18.22 -3.63 5.34
C ASP A 179 -17.12 -3.41 6.40
N SER A 180 -16.16 -4.33 6.50
CA SER A 180 -15.06 -4.28 7.46
C SER A 180 -13.86 -5.12 7.00
N ALA A 181 -12.65 -4.75 7.43
CA ALA A 181 -11.47 -5.59 7.28
C ALA A 181 -11.57 -6.91 8.09
N PRO A 182 -10.92 -8.02 7.66
CA PRO A 182 -11.02 -9.32 8.35
C PRO A 182 -10.55 -9.31 9.82
N ALA A 183 -11.45 -9.56 10.77
CA ALA A 183 -11.18 -9.38 12.20
C ALA A 183 -9.99 -10.20 12.76
N PRO A 184 -9.80 -11.49 12.44
CA PRO A 184 -8.63 -12.23 12.94
C PRO A 184 -7.29 -11.67 12.45
N PHE A 185 -7.27 -11.12 11.24
CA PHE A 185 -6.05 -10.54 10.66
C PHE A 185 -5.80 -9.12 11.15
N GLN A 186 -6.82 -8.40 11.62
CA GLN A 186 -6.64 -7.15 12.36
C GLN A 186 -5.82 -7.37 13.65
N GLU A 187 -6.11 -8.44 14.42
CA GLU A 187 -5.33 -8.78 15.63
C GLU A 187 -3.87 -9.11 15.31
N ALA A 188 -3.67 -9.85 14.23
CA ALA A 188 -2.35 -10.22 13.78
C ALA A 188 -1.56 -9.01 13.24
N ALA A 189 -2.21 -8.09 12.53
CA ALA A 189 -1.64 -6.81 12.12
C ALA A 189 -1.27 -5.94 13.34
N LEU A 190 -2.12 -5.90 14.37
CA LEU A 190 -1.79 -5.18 15.60
C LEU A 190 -0.57 -5.79 16.31
N THR A 191 -0.43 -7.12 16.29
CA THR A 191 0.76 -7.81 16.82
C THR A 191 2.00 -7.51 15.96
N ALA A 192 1.85 -7.42 14.64
CA ALA A 192 2.91 -7.03 13.73
C ALA A 192 3.39 -5.59 14.02
N LEU A 193 2.47 -4.62 14.11
CA LEU A 193 2.75 -3.22 14.45
C LEU A 193 3.42 -3.03 15.82
N ARG A 194 3.23 -3.99 16.74
CA ARG A 194 3.87 -4.01 18.07
C ARG A 194 5.19 -4.77 18.10
N SER A 195 5.63 -5.31 16.96
CA SER A 195 6.89 -6.04 16.90
C SER A 195 8.06 -5.09 17.21
N PRO A 196 9.11 -5.60 17.85
CA PRO A 196 10.24 -4.77 18.29
C PRO A 196 11.04 -4.27 17.08
N LEU A 197 11.77 -3.16 17.23
CA LEU A 197 12.50 -2.52 16.12
C LEU A 197 13.50 -3.49 15.44
N GLU A 198 14.09 -4.38 16.23
CA GLU A 198 15.01 -5.42 15.80
C GLU A 198 14.43 -6.33 14.72
N TYR A 199 13.12 -6.58 14.75
CA TYR A 199 12.43 -7.35 13.71
C TYR A 199 12.51 -6.63 12.35
N PHE A 200 12.17 -5.35 12.32
CA PHE A 200 12.22 -4.53 11.11
C PHE A 200 13.66 -4.29 10.64
N GLU A 201 14.61 -4.15 11.56
CA GLU A 201 16.03 -4.07 11.20
C GLU A 201 16.55 -5.36 10.56
N SER A 202 16.16 -6.52 11.09
CA SER A 202 16.52 -7.82 10.51
C SER A 202 15.99 -7.95 9.08
N LEU A 203 14.72 -7.62 8.87
CA LEU A 203 14.10 -7.63 7.54
C LEU A 203 14.83 -6.68 6.57
N ARG A 204 15.19 -5.48 7.02
CA ARG A 204 15.98 -4.53 6.21
C ARG A 204 17.31 -5.14 5.78
N ARG A 205 18.03 -5.79 6.69
CA ARG A 205 19.31 -6.45 6.37
C ARG A 205 19.11 -7.59 5.38
N ASP A 206 18.05 -8.38 5.51
CA ASP A 206 17.74 -9.49 4.62
C ASP A 206 17.42 -9.00 3.19
N TYR A 207 16.56 -7.99 3.06
CA TYR A 207 16.25 -7.37 1.76
C TYR A 207 17.47 -6.69 1.14
N GLU A 208 18.30 -6.02 1.93
CA GLU A 208 19.54 -5.40 1.47
C GLU A 208 20.52 -6.45 0.93
N SER A 209 20.69 -7.57 1.64
CA SER A 209 21.53 -8.68 1.22
C SER A 209 21.04 -9.27 -0.12
N ARG A 210 19.74 -9.57 -0.23
CA ARG A 210 19.11 -10.10 -1.45
C ARG A 210 19.24 -9.12 -2.61
N ARG A 211 18.95 -7.83 -2.41
CA ARG A 211 19.11 -6.77 -3.41
C ARG A 211 20.55 -6.74 -3.94
N ASN A 212 21.53 -6.70 -3.03
CA ASN A 212 22.94 -6.61 -3.41
C ASN A 212 23.39 -7.87 -4.19
N TYR A 213 22.91 -9.06 -3.80
CA TYR A 213 23.16 -10.30 -4.52
C TYR A 213 22.55 -10.29 -5.93
N THR A 214 21.28 -9.89 -6.07
CA THR A 214 20.60 -9.82 -7.37
C THR A 214 21.28 -8.83 -8.31
N ILE A 215 21.64 -7.64 -7.83
CA ILE A 215 22.37 -6.65 -8.64
C ILE A 215 23.70 -7.23 -9.14
N LYS A 216 24.45 -7.90 -8.26
CA LYS A 216 25.73 -8.53 -8.63
C LYS A 216 25.53 -9.64 -9.67
N LEU A 217 24.51 -10.47 -9.51
CA LEU A 217 24.19 -11.56 -10.44
C LEU A 217 23.81 -11.01 -11.82
N LEU A 218 22.94 -9.99 -11.88
CA LEU A 218 22.55 -9.32 -13.12
C LEU A 218 23.74 -8.71 -13.85
N ALA A 219 24.62 -8.02 -13.11
CA ALA A 219 25.86 -7.48 -13.68
C ALA A 219 26.78 -8.58 -14.23
N GLY A 220 26.89 -9.71 -13.54
CA GLY A 220 27.72 -10.86 -13.95
C GLY A 220 27.27 -11.52 -15.26
N VAL A 221 26.00 -11.39 -15.64
CA VAL A 221 25.46 -11.91 -16.92
C VAL A 221 25.29 -10.83 -17.99
N GLY A 222 25.80 -9.61 -17.74
CA GLY A 222 25.85 -8.52 -18.73
C GLY A 222 24.70 -7.52 -18.69
N PHE A 223 23.76 -7.62 -17.73
CA PHE A 223 22.75 -6.58 -17.53
C PHE A 223 23.34 -5.36 -16.81
N GLN A 224 22.94 -4.17 -17.23
CA GLN A 224 23.32 -2.91 -16.59
C GLN A 224 22.16 -2.41 -15.73
N VAL A 225 22.34 -2.42 -14.41
CA VAL A 225 21.37 -1.85 -13.46
C VAL A 225 21.61 -0.34 -13.38
N GLN A 226 20.76 0.45 -14.03
CA GLN A 226 20.91 1.91 -14.11
C GLN A 226 20.70 2.61 -12.76
N PHE A 227 19.76 2.10 -11.96
CA PHE A 227 19.41 2.68 -10.66
C PHE A 227 19.49 1.62 -9.59
N LYS A 228 20.29 1.87 -8.55
CA LYS A 228 20.29 1.03 -7.35
C LYS A 228 19.03 1.35 -6.54
N PRO A 229 18.13 0.40 -6.30
CA PRO A 229 16.96 0.63 -5.46
C PRO A 229 17.41 1.05 -4.06
N GLN A 230 17.04 2.27 -3.67
CA GLN A 230 17.22 2.74 -2.31
C GLN A 230 16.03 2.28 -1.49
N ALA A 231 16.31 1.74 -0.31
CA ALA A 231 15.34 1.65 0.76
C ALA A 231 15.64 2.83 1.67
N ASP A 232 14.64 3.62 2.06
CA ASP A 232 14.88 4.71 3.00
C ASP A 232 15.45 4.13 4.30
N ALA A 233 16.60 4.67 4.70
CA ALA A 233 17.19 4.41 5.99
C ALA A 233 16.58 5.40 6.99
N TYR A 234 16.05 4.88 8.09
CA TYR A 234 15.70 5.65 9.27
C TYR A 234 16.94 6.45 9.75
N SER A 235 16.95 7.77 9.54
CA SER A 235 17.80 8.67 10.31
C SER A 235 17.06 9.98 10.60
N LYS A 236 17.21 10.45 11.84
CA LYS A 236 16.53 11.60 12.45
C LYS A 236 17.01 12.96 11.89
N GLU A 237 17.91 12.95 10.90
CA GLU A 237 18.77 14.10 10.54
C GLU A 237 18.49 14.68 9.14
N LYS A 238 17.48 14.19 8.41
CA LYS A 238 17.28 14.59 6.99
C LYS A 238 15.98 15.36 6.70
N LEU A 239 15.46 16.09 7.68
CA LEU A 239 14.21 16.85 7.55
C LEU A 239 14.39 18.32 7.11
N ASP A 240 15.61 18.85 7.04
CA ASP A 240 15.83 20.26 6.70
C ASP A 240 16.22 20.52 5.22
N GLU A 241 16.31 19.49 4.36
CA GLU A 241 16.85 19.66 2.99
C GLU A 241 16.01 19.08 1.82
N LEU A 242 14.81 18.54 2.05
CA LEU A 242 14.08 17.87 0.95
C LEU A 242 13.04 18.77 0.26
N GLY A 243 13.55 19.66 -0.58
CA GLY A 243 12.85 20.14 -1.75
C GLY A 243 13.28 19.37 -2.99
N GLU A 244 12.95 18.07 -3.09
CA GLU A 244 13.06 17.31 -4.34
C GLU A 244 12.29 15.97 -4.28
N THR A 245 11.59 15.68 -5.38
CA THR A 245 10.69 14.55 -5.63
C THR A 245 11.44 13.21 -5.57
N HIS A 246 11.11 12.36 -4.59
CA HIS A 246 11.63 10.99 -4.51
C HIS A 246 10.50 9.96 -4.52
N CYS A 247 10.39 9.19 -5.59
CA CYS A 247 9.60 7.97 -5.62
C CYS A 247 10.36 6.87 -4.84
N SER A 248 10.04 6.72 -3.56
CA SER A 248 10.63 5.70 -2.67
C SER A 248 9.93 4.36 -2.82
N LEU A 249 10.68 3.32 -3.19
CA LEU A 249 10.29 1.92 -2.98
C LEU A 249 10.79 1.48 -1.60
N THR A 250 10.15 1.97 -0.54
CA THR A 250 10.48 1.62 0.84
C THR A 250 10.10 0.18 1.15
N THR A 251 10.95 -0.53 1.91
CA THR A 251 10.79 -1.96 2.18
C THR A 251 10.16 -2.28 3.54
N HIS A 252 9.57 -1.33 4.25
CA HIS A 252 9.00 -1.61 5.59
C HIS A 252 7.63 -0.98 5.84
N VAL A 253 7.28 0.09 5.13
CA VAL A 253 5.94 0.63 4.94
C VAL A 253 6.06 1.42 3.64
N LYS A 254 5.49 0.98 2.51
CA LYS A 254 5.46 1.84 1.32
C LYS A 254 4.52 3.01 1.58
N LEU A 255 5.08 4.11 2.07
CA LEU A 255 4.44 5.42 2.07
C LEU A 255 4.22 5.83 0.63
N LYS A 256 2.99 5.65 0.16
CA LYS A 256 2.58 6.12 -1.14
C LYS A 256 1.76 7.37 -0.92
N GLN A 257 2.41 8.52 -1.11
CA GLN A 257 1.73 9.80 -1.14
C GLN A 257 1.03 9.94 -2.49
N VAL A 258 -0.26 10.22 -2.45
CA VAL A 258 -1.06 10.49 -3.64
C VAL A 258 -1.43 11.96 -3.59
N PHE A 259 -1.00 12.71 -4.61
CA PHE A 259 -1.36 14.11 -4.78
C PHE A 259 -2.54 14.18 -5.76
N VAL A 260 -3.63 14.81 -5.35
CA VAL A 260 -4.84 14.97 -6.18
C VAL A 260 -5.04 16.47 -6.43
N THR A 261 -5.15 16.86 -7.69
CA THR A 261 -5.50 18.21 -8.12
C THR A 261 -7.00 18.29 -8.34
N LEU A 262 -7.67 19.19 -7.63
CA LEU A 262 -9.06 19.54 -7.89
C LEU A 262 -9.10 20.92 -8.53
N ASP A 263 -9.72 21.00 -9.71
CA ASP A 263 -10.13 22.28 -10.29
C ASP A 263 -11.24 22.88 -9.42
N ASP A 264 -11.10 24.14 -9.00
CA ASP A 264 -12.20 24.86 -8.35
C ASP A 264 -13.32 25.14 -9.38
N PRO A 265 -14.60 25.16 -8.96
CA PRO A 265 -15.76 25.35 -9.83
C PRO A 265 -15.81 26.70 -10.57
#